data_AF-A0A844X811-F1
#
_entry.id   AF-A0A844X811-F1
#
_cell.length_a   1.000
_cell.length_b   1.000
_cell.length_c   1.000
_cell.angle_alpha   90.00
_cell.angle_beta   90.00
_cell.angle_gamma   90.00
#
_symmetry.space_group_name_H-M   'P 1'
#
loop_
_entity.id
_entity.type
_entity.pdbx_description
1 polymer ?
#
loop_
_entity_poly.entity_id
_entity_poly.type
_entity_poly.pdbx_seq_one_letter_code
_entity_poly.pdbx_strand_id
1 'polypeptide(L)' 'EIQNDIEQWLEFYNRERAHSGKYCYGKTPWQTWNDAKGVVKEKQVENLFCSSDTHFVKMKADE' A
#
# COMPACT_ATOMS: atom_id res chain seq x y z
N GLU A 1 27.07 11.17 5.62
CA GLU A 1 26.09 12.11 6.18
C GLU A 1 24.78 12.10 5.40
N ILE A 2 24.78 12.35 4.09
CA ILE A 2 23.55 12.36 3.25
C ILE A 2 22.62 11.14 3.43
N GLN A 3 23.16 9.92 3.53
CA GLN A 3 22.32 8.72 3.71
C GLN A 3 21.53 8.75 5.02
N ASN A 4 22.16 9.19 6.11
CA ASN A 4 21.54 9.27 7.42
C ASN A 4 20.44 10.35 7.46
N ASP A 5 20.68 11.47 6.77
CA ASP A 5 19.69 12.55 6.66
C ASP A 5 18.46 12.10 5.87
N ILE A 6 18.68 11.32 4.79
CA ILE A 6 17.59 10.76 3.98
C ILE A 6 16.79 9.73 4.79
N GLU A 7 17.45 8.83 5.52
CA GLU A 7 16.77 7.83 6.35
C GLU A 7 15.89 8.48 7.42
N GLN A 8 16.41 9.47 8.14
CA GLN A 8 15.63 10.22 9.13
C GLN A 8 14.45 10.95 8.50
N TRP A 9 14.67 11.57 7.33
CA TRP A 9 13.61 12.27 6.63
C TRP A 9 12.50 11.33 6.15
N LEU A 10 12.85 10.14 5.63
CA LEU A 10 11.89 9.12 5.21
C LEU A 10 11.07 8.60 6.37
N GLU A 11 11.69 8.35 7.53
CA GLU A 11 10.99 7.88 8.71
C GLU A 11 9.97 8.92 9.20
N PHE A 12 10.41 10.18 9.36
CA PHE A 12 9.53 11.29 9.73
C PHE A 12 8.37 11.43 8.74
N TYR A 13 8.66 11.43 7.44
CA TYR A 13 7.65 11.60 6.40
C TYR A 13 6.61 10.48 6.46
N ASN A 14 7.05 9.23 6.57
CA ASN A 14 6.15 8.08 6.51
C ASN A 14 5.35 7.87 7.80
N ARG A 15 5.95 8.16 8.97
CA ARG A 15 5.37 7.78 10.27
C ARG A 15 4.82 8.92 11.11
N GLU A 16 5.31 10.13 10.94
CA GLU A 16 4.95 11.26 11.83
C GLU A 16 4.15 12.33 11.08
N ARG A 17 4.48 12.56 9.82
CA ARG A 17 3.80 13.58 9.02
C ARG A 17 2.41 13.09 8.59
N ALA A 18 1.36 13.75 9.09
CA ALA A 18 0.00 13.54 8.56
C ALA A 18 -0.11 14.05 7.11
N HIS A 19 -0.84 13.32 6.27
CA HIS A 19 -1.20 13.79 4.94
C HIS A 19 -2.15 15.00 5.02
N SER A 20 -1.88 16.00 4.19
CA SER A 20 -2.75 17.17 4.04
C SER A 20 -3.89 16.87 3.07
N GLY A 21 -5.14 17.01 3.51
CA GLY A 21 -6.31 16.87 2.63
C GLY A 21 -7.58 16.50 3.38
N LYS A 22 -8.73 16.93 2.86
CA LYS A 22 -10.06 16.69 3.47
C LYS A 22 -10.33 15.21 3.73
N TYR A 23 -9.86 14.33 2.85
CA TYR A 23 -10.08 12.88 2.90
C TYR A 23 -8.89 12.11 3.46
N CYS A 24 -7.85 12.80 3.93
CA CYS A 24 -6.68 12.18 4.54
C CYS A 24 -6.88 11.93 6.03
N TYR A 25 -7.86 12.59 6.66
CA TYR A 25 -8.29 12.37 8.05
C TYR A 25 -7.15 12.39 9.09
N GLY A 26 -6.11 13.18 8.83
CA GLY A 26 -4.93 13.25 9.70
C GLY A 26 -4.08 11.98 9.73
N LYS A 27 -4.34 11.01 8.85
CA LYS A 27 -3.56 9.77 8.76
C LYS A 27 -2.18 10.03 8.17
N THR A 28 -1.20 9.26 8.64
CA THR A 28 0.15 9.26 8.08
C THR A 28 0.19 8.47 6.76
N PRO A 29 1.22 8.65 5.91
CA PRO A 29 1.40 7.83 4.73
C PRO A 29 1.41 6.35 5.05
N TRP A 30 2.07 5.94 6.13
CA TRP A 30 2.14 4.55 6.54
C TRP A 30 0.78 3.96 6.92
N GLN A 31 -0.04 4.72 7.65
CA GLN A 31 -1.41 4.31 8.00
C GLN A 31 -2.27 4.19 6.74
N THR A 32 -2.23 5.18 5.86
CA THR A 32 -2.99 5.19 4.59
C THR A 32 -2.61 4.00 3.72
N TRP A 33 -1.32 3.68 3.62
CA TRP A 33 -0.82 2.52 2.88
C TRP A 33 -1.38 1.20 3.42
N ASN A 34 -1.33 1.02 4.75
CA ASN A 34 -1.83 -0.21 5.38
C ASN A 34 -3.34 -0.37 5.22
N ASP A 35 -4.09 0.71 5.39
CA ASP A 35 -5.56 0.71 5.21
C ASP A 35 -5.95 0.38 3.77
N ALA A 36 -5.15 0.82 2.79
CA ALA A 36 -5.41 0.58 1.38
C ALA A 36 -5.17 -0.87 0.93
N LYS A 37 -4.42 -1.69 1.70
CA LYS A 37 -4.04 -3.06 1.29
C LYS A 37 -5.24 -3.94 0.93
N GLY A 38 -6.30 -3.89 1.73
CA GLY A 38 -7.52 -4.67 1.47
C GLY A 38 -8.19 -4.25 0.17
N VAL A 39 -8.38 -2.94 -0.02
CA VAL A 39 -9.01 -2.38 -1.22
C VAL A 39 -8.20 -2.67 -2.48
N VAL A 40 -6.86 -2.59 -2.40
CA VAL A 40 -5.98 -2.91 -3.52
C VAL A 40 -6.08 -4.40 -3.87
N LYS A 41 -6.10 -5.29 -2.87
CA LYS A 41 -6.26 -6.72 -3.09
C LYS A 41 -7.60 -7.05 -3.77
N GLU A 42 -8.70 -6.46 -3.31
CA GLU A 42 -10.03 -6.66 -3.91
C GLU A 42 -10.11 -6.14 -5.35
N LYS A 43 -9.43 -5.03 -5.64
CA LYS A 43 -9.46 -4.37 -6.96
C LYS A 43 -8.31 -4.76 -7.88
N GLN A 44 -7.50 -5.74 -7.49
CA GLN A 44 -6.41 -6.21 -8.33
C GLN A 44 -6.98 -6.81 -9.61
N VAL A 45 -6.50 -6.31 -10.76
CA VAL A 45 -6.93 -6.68 -12.12
C VAL A 45 -7.01 -8.19 -12.27
N GLU A 46 -5.97 -8.92 -11.84
CA GLU A 46 -5.89 -10.39 -11.89
C GLU A 46 -7.07 -11.10 -11.19
N ASN A 47 -7.58 -10.53 -10.09
CA ASN A 47 -8.72 -11.09 -9.36
C ASN A 47 -10.05 -10.84 -10.08
N LEU A 48 -10.12 -9.87 -10.99
CA LEU A 48 -11.34 -9.49 -11.72
C LEU A 48 -11.55 -10.31 -13.00
N PHE A 49 -10.50 -10.90 -13.57
CA PHE A 49 -10.57 -11.64 -14.84
C PHE A 49 -10.67 -13.17 -14.71
N CYS A 50 -10.88 -13.71 -13.50
CA CYS A 50 -10.97 -15.17 -13.29
C CYS A 50 -12.28 -15.83 -13.79
N SER A 51 -13.20 -15.08 -14.40
CA SER A 51 -14.53 -15.59 -14.76
C SER A 51 -14.73 -16.01 -16.23
N SER A 52 -13.72 -15.94 -17.10
CA SER A 52 -13.87 -16.38 -18.49
C SER A 52 -12.56 -16.91 -19.07
N ASP A 53 -12.44 -18.24 -18.97
CA ASP A 53 -11.62 -19.14 -19.77
C ASP A 53 -10.08 -19.19 -19.58
N THR A 54 -9.65 -20.43 -19.33
CA THR A 54 -8.31 -21.04 -19.48
C THR A 54 -7.23 -20.78 -18.41
N HIS A 55 -7.04 -21.83 -17.59
CA HIS A 55 -5.81 -22.27 -16.91
C HIS A 55 -4.61 -21.29 -16.88
N PHE A 56 -4.36 -20.63 -15.74
CA PHE A 56 -2.99 -20.41 -15.26
C PHE A 56 -2.91 -20.48 -13.71
N VAL A 57 -2.21 -21.53 -13.29
CA VAL A 57 -1.44 -21.76 -12.06
C VAL A 57 -1.93 -21.16 -10.72
N LYS A 58 -2.46 -22.08 -9.91
CA LYS A 58 -2.35 -22.23 -8.45
C LYS A 58 -1.61 -21.11 -7.69
N MET A 59 -2.39 -20.47 -6.83
CA MET A 59 -2.06 -19.99 -5.48
C MET A 59 -0.68 -20.41 -4.96
N LYS A 60 0.14 -19.43 -4.60
CA LYS A 60 0.86 -19.39 -3.30
C LYS A 60 1.26 -17.96 -2.95
N ALA A 61 0.80 -17.51 -1.80
CA ALA A 61 1.58 -16.67 -0.88
C ALA A 61 0.82 -16.63 0.46
N ASP A 62 0.87 -17.76 1.18
CA ASP A 62 0.93 -17.71 2.64
C ASP A 62 2.42 -17.60 2.98
N GLU A 63 2.87 -16.37 3.23
CA GLU A 63 3.81 -15.93 4.29
C GLU A 63 3.87 -14.40 4.30
#